data_AF-A0A3C1JMI2-F1
#
_entry.id   AF-A0A3C1JMI2-F1
#
_cell.length_a   1.000
_cell.length_b   1.000
_cell.length_c   1.000
_cell.angle_alpha   90.00
_cell.angle_beta   90.00
_cell.angle_gamma   90.00
#
_symmetry.space_group_name_H-M   'P 1'
#
loop_
_entity.id
_entity.type
_entity.pdbx_description
1 polymer ?
#
loop_
_entity_poly.entity_id
_entity_poly.type
_entity_poly.pdbx_seq_one_letter_code
_entity_poly.pdbx_strand_id
1 'polypeptide(L)' 'LPRPFRRYQFQRVWRGENTGRGREREFTQCDVDTAGAPGVVADAETICVAAEGFRAIGFNRVKVLVNDRTLF' A
#
# COMPACT_ATOMS: atom_id res chain seq x y z
N LEU A 1 14.47 -14.02 -8.25
CA LEU A 1 14.50 -12.55 -8.27
C LEU A 1 15.64 -12.06 -7.40
N PRO A 2 16.47 -11.11 -7.86
CA PRO A 2 17.48 -10.45 -7.02
C PRO A 2 16.85 -9.84 -5.77
N ARG A 3 17.57 -9.89 -4.64
CA ARG A 3 17.11 -9.35 -3.36
C ARG A 3 17.90 -8.09 -2.97
N PRO A 4 17.25 -7.07 -2.38
CA PRO A 4 15.81 -6.99 -2.13
C PRO A 4 15.00 -6.81 -3.42
N PHE A 5 13.91 -7.56 -3.55
CA PHE A 5 13.00 -7.44 -4.68
C PHE A 5 11.97 -6.36 -4.37
N ARG A 6 11.79 -5.40 -5.27
CA ARG A 6 10.80 -4.34 -5.16
C ARG A 6 9.93 -4.33 -6.41
N ARG A 7 8.63 -4.13 -6.23
CA ARG A 7 7.69 -3.98 -7.34
C ARG A 7 6.59 -2.98 -7.01
N TYR A 8 5.98 -2.44 -8.05
CA TYR A 8 4.68 -1.79 -7.97
C TYR A 8 3.76 -2.35 -9.05
N GLN A 9 2.45 -2.28 -8.85
CA GLN A 9 1.47 -2.79 -9.80
C GLN A 9 0.18 -1.99 -9.76
N PHE A 10 -0.32 -1.57 -10.92
CA PHE A 10 -1.67 -1.04 -11.09
C PHE A 10 -2.52 -2.08 -11.81
N GLN A 11 -3.64 -2.49 -11.22
CA GLN A 11 -4.51 -3.48 -11.86
C GLN A 11 -5.96 -3.37 -11.41
N ARG A 12 -6.89 -3.76 -12.29
CA ARG A 12 -8.28 -4.06 -11.92
C ARG A 12 -8.34 -5.30 -11.04
N VAL A 13 -9.18 -5.23 -10.01
CA VAL A 13 -9.46 -6.32 -9.07
C VAL A 13 -10.95 -6.44 -8.84
N TRP A 14 -11.38 -7.62 -8.37
CA TRP A 14 -12.78 -7.91 -8.11
C TRP A 14 -12.98 -8.43 -6.68
N ARG A 15 -14.04 -7.96 -6.02
CA ARG A 15 -14.45 -8.45 -4.68
C ARG A 15 -15.91 -8.86 -4.67
N GLY A 16 -16.17 -10.09 -4.23
CA GLY A 16 -17.51 -10.68 -4.09
C GLY A 16 -18.30 -10.17 -2.88
N GLU A 17 -18.31 -8.85 -2.68
CA GLU A 17 -18.94 -8.20 -1.53
C GLU A 17 -20.35 -7.66 -1.85
N ASN A 18 -21.17 -7.46 -0.81
CA ASN A 18 -22.43 -6.73 -0.94
C ASN A 18 -22.14 -5.28 -1.34
N THR A 19 -22.81 -4.82 -2.39
CA THR A 19 -22.65 -3.46 -2.92
C THR A 19 -23.15 -2.44 -1.92
N GLY A 20 -22.39 -1.37 -1.75
CA GLY A 20 -22.73 -0.24 -0.90
C GLY A 20 -21.85 0.95 -1.23
N ARG A 21 -22.08 2.09 -0.58
CA ARG A 21 -21.25 3.28 -0.78
C ARG A 21 -19.79 2.96 -0.44
N GLY A 22 -18.90 3.11 -1.43
CA GLY A 22 -17.47 2.79 -1.29
C GLY A 22 -17.13 1.29 -1.33
N ARG A 23 -18.09 0.43 -1.70
CA ARG A 23 -17.89 -1.02 -1.87
C ARG A 23 -18.33 -1.43 -3.27
N GLU A 24 -17.48 -1.15 -4.23
CA GLU A 24 -17.64 -1.60 -5.62
C GLU A 24 -17.15 -3.04 -5.77
N ARG A 25 -17.72 -3.76 -6.73
CA ARG A 25 -17.29 -5.13 -7.05
C ARG A 25 -16.08 -5.18 -7.97
N GLU A 26 -15.76 -4.05 -8.60
CA GLU A 26 -14.61 -3.89 -9.47
C GLU A 26 -14.00 -2.51 -9.24
N PHE A 27 -12.69 -2.45 -9.05
CA PHE A 27 -11.95 -1.20 -8.90
C PHE A 27 -10.47 -1.41 -9.23
N THR A 28 -9.71 -0.32 -9.36
CA THR A 28 -8.27 -0.38 -9.62
C THR A 28 -7.50 -0.29 -8.30
N GLN A 29 -6.56 -1.21 -8.08
CA GLN A 29 -5.60 -1.16 -6.98
C GLN A 29 -4.22 -0.76 -7.47
N CYS A 30 -3.49 -0.07 -6.59
CA CYS A 30 -2.07 0.23 -6.72
C CYS A 30 -1.36 -0.42 -5.54
N ASP A 31 -0.53 -1.42 -5.83
CA ASP A 31 0.24 -2.14 -4.82
C ASP A 31 1.73 -1.77 -4.95
N VAL A 32 2.43 -1.73 -3.81
CA VAL A 32 3.89 -1.59 -3.73
C VAL A 32 4.38 -2.65 -2.75
N ASP A 33 5.28 -3.52 -3.21
CA ASP A 33 5.80 -4.63 -2.40
C ASP A 33 7.32 -4.63 -2.37
N THR A 34 7.86 -4.93 -1.19
CA THR A 34 9.29 -5.21 -0.97
C THR A 34 9.44 -6.59 -0.33
N ALA A 35 10.28 -7.43 -0.92
CA ALA A 35 10.53 -8.79 -0.44
C ALA A 35 12.02 -9.07 -0.27
N GLY A 36 12.39 -9.67 0.86
CA GLY A 36 13.76 -10.07 1.17
C GLY A 36 14.68 -8.94 1.64
N ALA A 37 14.12 -7.79 2.02
CA ALA A 37 14.84 -6.75 2.75
C ALA A 37 14.82 -7.04 4.26
N PRO A 38 15.95 -6.89 4.98
CA PRO A 38 15.99 -7.11 6.43
C PRO A 38 15.53 -5.88 7.22
N GLY A 39 14.89 -6.12 8.37
CA GLY A 39 14.59 -5.11 9.38
C GLY A 39 13.53 -4.08 8.97
N VAL A 40 13.38 -3.06 9.82
CA VAL A 40 12.32 -2.03 9.74
C VAL A 40 12.47 -1.04 8.58
N VAL A 41 13.60 -1.08 7.86
CA VAL A 41 13.88 -0.15 6.75
C VAL A 41 12.88 -0.36 5.62
N ALA A 42 12.48 -1.61 5.34
CA ALA A 42 11.48 -1.92 4.32
C ALA A 42 10.09 -1.36 4.69
N ASP A 43 9.73 -1.41 5.97
CA ASP A 43 8.46 -0.87 6.47
C ASP A 43 8.45 0.66 6.35
N ALA A 44 9.54 1.32 6.75
CA ALA A 44 9.70 2.76 6.61
C ALA A 44 9.67 3.21 5.14
N GLU A 45 10.35 2.49 4.24
CA GLU A 45 10.33 2.75 2.79
C GLU A 45 8.90 2.65 2.24
N THR A 46 8.15 1.60 2.64
CA THR A 46 6.76 1.39 2.21
C THR A 46 5.85 2.53 2.68
N ILE A 47 6.00 2.98 3.93
CA ILE A 47 5.27 4.13 4.48
C ILE A 47 5.59 5.41 3.72
N CYS A 48 6.87 5.66 3.43
CA CYS A 48 7.30 6.83 2.66
C CYS A 48 6.72 6.82 1.25
N VAL A 49 6.80 5.69 0.53
CA VAL A 49 6.25 5.57 -0.83
C VAL A 49 4.75 5.85 -0.84
N ALA A 50 3.99 5.31 0.11
CA ALA A 50 2.56 5.60 0.22
C ALA A 50 2.31 7.11 0.47
N ALA A 51 3.03 7.71 1.43
CA ALA A 51 2.82 9.11 1.79
C ALA A 51 3.20 10.08 0.66
N GLU A 52 4.32 9.82 -0.02
CA GLU A 52 4.79 10.61 -1.16
C GLU A 52 3.90 10.41 -2.39
N GLY A 53 3.43 9.19 -2.65
CA GLY A 53 2.49 8.90 -3.73
C GLY A 53 1.20 9.72 -3.61
N PHE A 54 0.62 9.80 -2.42
CA PHE A 54 -0.56 10.64 -2.18
C PHE A 54 -0.25 12.13 -2.34
N ARG A 55 0.91 12.61 -1.87
CA ARG A 55 1.30 14.02 -2.07
C ARG A 55 1.49 14.35 -3.56
N ALA A 56 2.11 13.45 -4.33
CA ALA A 56 2.37 13.63 -5.74
C ALA A 56 1.10 13.79 -6.59
N ILE A 57 -0.02 13.19 -6.16
CA ILE A 57 -1.33 13.31 -6.83
C ILE A 57 -2.21 14.43 -6.24
N GLY A 58 -1.66 15.30 -5.39
CA GLY A 58 -2.32 16.53 -4.92
C GLY A 58 -2.94 16.47 -3.52
N PHE A 59 -2.74 15.39 -2.75
CA PHE A 59 -3.17 15.36 -1.36
C PHE A 59 -2.17 16.09 -0.45
N ASN A 60 -2.55 17.28 0.00
CA ASN A 60 -1.67 18.14 0.81
C ASN A 60 -1.58 17.74 2.29
N ARG A 61 -2.50 16.89 2.77
CA ARG A 61 -2.56 16.44 4.17
C ARG A 61 -2.65 14.92 4.21
N VAL A 62 -1.50 14.27 4.34
CA VAL A 62 -1.41 12.81 4.47
C VAL A 62 -1.06 12.46 5.91
N LYS A 63 -1.89 11.62 6.54
CA LYS A 63 -1.64 11.06 7.87
C LYS A 63 -1.59 9.54 7.74
N VAL A 64 -0.44 8.95 8.06
CA VAL A 64 -0.27 7.49 8.11
C VAL A 64 -0.48 7.03 9.55
N LEU A 65 -1.34 6.03 9.75
CA LEU A 65 -1.57 5.39 11.04
C LEU A 65 -0.84 4.04 11.03
N VAL A 66 0.01 3.81 12.02
CA VAL A 66 0.84 2.60 12.12
C VAL A 66 0.46 1.87 13.40
N ASN A 67 0.51 0.55 13.34
CA ASN A 67 0.36 -0.32 14.50
C ASN A 67 1.24 -1.57 14.31
N ASP A 68 1.55 -2.25 15.40
CA ASP A 68 2.32 -3.49 15.41
C ASP A 68 1.45 -4.63 15.99
N ARG A 69 1.40 -5.76 15.28
CA ARG A 69 0.61 -6.93 15.69
C ARG A 69 1.07 -7.48 17.05
N THR A 70 2.33 -7.29 17.44
CA THR A 70 2.90 -7.78 18.71
C THR A 70 2.47 -6.97 19.93
N LEU A 71 1.88 -5.79 19.73
CA LEU A 71 1.34 -4.95 20.80
C LEU A 71 -0.10 -5.32 21.19
N PHE A 72 -0.67 -6.36 20.57
CA PHE A 72 -1.99 -6.91 20.85
C PHE A 72 -1.93 -8.16 21.72
#